data_AF-A0A246BDV5-F1
#
_entry.id   AF-A0A246BDV5-F1
#
_cell.length_a   1.000
_cell.length_b   1.000
_cell.length_c   1.000
_cell.angle_alpha   90.00
_cell.angle_beta   90.00
_cell.angle_gamma   90.00
#
_symmetry.space_group_name_H-M   'P 1'
#
loop_
_entity.id
_entity.type
_entity.pdbx_description
1 polymer ?
#
loop_
_entity_poly.entity_id
_entity_poly.type
_entity_poly.pdbx_seq_one_letter_code
_entity_poly.pdbx_strand_id
1 'polypeptide(L)'
;MQRVHATVQRSLKARQELALWLPGAGRGDEVERAQGAGTDNVRGVLHGEVIPLARAFNEARVKTWLIGGQAVELLCGGAVRAHDDIDFLVRAGDAGRALQVLQDLGLTQVHGSLEAGNVFYRRADLLVDVVPVLEQPPRCVGDLAGLTLPTAFLTDTPVVRDGVSVNTLTPDMHAALKGVVSAFYGAPMREKDLVDLAALRRCGFDG
;
A
#
# COMPACT_ATOMS: atom_id res chain seq x y z
N MET A 1 3.89 13.39 -24.26
CA MET A 1 4.43 13.76 -22.93
C MET A 1 3.46 14.53 -22.03
N GLN A 2 2.60 15.43 -22.54
CA GLN A 2 1.70 16.22 -21.67
C GLN A 2 0.60 15.42 -20.93
N ARG A 3 0.13 14.29 -21.46
CA ARG A 3 -0.93 13.48 -20.80
C ARG A 3 -0.44 12.72 -19.56
N VAL A 4 0.76 12.16 -19.60
CA VAL A 4 1.37 11.45 -18.45
C VAL A 4 1.57 12.42 -17.27
N HIS A 5 2.02 13.64 -17.54
CA HIS A 5 2.22 14.65 -16.51
C HIS A 5 0.89 15.07 -15.83
N ALA A 6 -0.20 15.21 -16.59
CA ALA A 6 -1.51 15.54 -16.04
C ALA A 6 -2.10 14.41 -15.18
N THR A 7 -1.88 13.15 -15.55
CA THR A 7 -2.32 11.98 -14.77
C THR A 7 -1.50 11.82 -13.48
N VAL A 8 -0.18 11.99 -13.55
CA VAL A 8 0.73 11.98 -12.38
C VAL A 8 0.32 13.04 -11.36
N GLN A 9 0.05 14.26 -11.81
CA GLN A 9 -0.41 15.35 -10.95
C GLN A 9 -1.78 15.04 -10.31
N ARG A 10 -2.70 14.36 -11.01
CA ARG A 10 -4.00 13.99 -10.44
C ARG A 10 -3.91 12.91 -9.37
N SER A 11 -3.11 11.86 -9.54
CA SER A 11 -2.96 10.81 -8.51
C SER A 11 -2.18 11.30 -7.29
N LEU A 12 -1.16 12.14 -7.48
CA LEU A 12 -0.45 12.80 -6.38
C LEU A 12 -1.34 13.81 -5.65
N LYS A 13 -2.10 14.62 -6.40
CA LYS A 13 -3.08 15.55 -5.85
C LYS A 13 -4.22 14.83 -5.14
N ALA A 14 -4.69 13.69 -5.63
CA ALA A 14 -5.68 12.87 -4.92
C ALA A 14 -5.14 12.31 -3.60
N ARG A 15 -3.90 11.81 -3.56
CA ARG A 15 -3.25 11.37 -2.31
C ARG A 15 -2.97 12.54 -1.36
N GLN A 16 -2.62 13.71 -1.86
CA GLN A 16 -2.45 14.94 -1.07
C GLN A 16 -3.79 15.52 -0.57
N GLU A 17 -4.84 15.48 -1.39
CA GLU A 17 -6.19 15.90 -1.03
C GLU A 17 -6.81 14.92 -0.03
N LEU A 18 -6.55 13.61 -0.14
CA LEU A 18 -6.93 12.64 0.88
C LEU A 18 -6.18 12.86 2.20
N ALA A 19 -4.91 13.28 2.15
CA ALA A 19 -4.16 13.67 3.34
C ALA A 19 -4.76 14.92 4.04
N LEU A 20 -5.37 15.85 3.30
CA LEU A 20 -6.09 17.01 3.85
C LEU A 20 -7.43 16.63 4.54
N TRP A 21 -7.95 15.42 4.32
CA TRP A 21 -9.17 14.88 4.96
C TRP A 21 -8.86 13.92 6.12
N LEU A 22 -7.59 13.84 6.53
CA LEU A 22 -7.17 13.19 7.76
C LEU A 22 -7.21 14.23 8.91
N PRO A 23 -7.94 14.00 10.01
CA PRO A 23 -7.79 14.84 11.19
C PRO A 23 -6.36 14.69 11.71
N GLY A 24 -5.51 15.71 11.48
CA GLY A 24 -4.11 15.72 11.91
C GLY A 24 -3.12 16.30 10.88
N ALA A 25 -3.51 16.45 9.62
CA ALA A 25 -2.65 17.07 8.61
C ALA A 25 -2.79 18.61 8.61
N GLY A 26 -2.07 19.26 9.52
CA GLY A 26 -1.62 20.65 9.37
C GLY A 26 -2.57 21.76 9.87
N ARG A 27 -2.35 22.19 11.12
CA ARG A 27 -2.36 23.63 11.43
C ARG A 27 -0.94 24.01 11.83
N GLY A 28 -0.26 24.72 10.94
CA GLY A 28 0.91 25.51 11.33
C GLY A 28 0.41 26.66 12.20
N ASP A 29 0.78 26.63 13.47
CA ASP A 29 1.14 27.77 14.32
C ASP A 29 1.23 27.27 15.77
N GLU A 30 2.46 26.90 16.18
CA GLU A 30 3.00 27.19 17.52
C GLU A 30 4.47 26.74 17.58
N VAL A 31 5.35 27.66 17.19
CA VAL A 31 6.77 27.63 17.57
C VAL A 31 6.88 28.33 18.92
N GLU A 32 6.96 27.57 20.00
CA GLU A 32 7.91 27.74 21.11
C GLU A 32 7.46 26.96 22.36
N ARG A 33 8.44 26.25 22.96
CA ARG A 33 8.44 25.56 24.26
C ARG A 33 7.92 24.12 24.31
N ALA A 34 8.84 23.20 24.03
CA ALA A 34 9.25 22.19 25.01
C ALA A 34 10.55 21.51 24.54
N GLN A 35 11.68 21.98 25.06
CA GLN A 35 12.89 21.16 25.14
C GLN A 35 12.68 20.14 26.26
N GLY A 36 12.76 18.85 25.91
CA GLY A 36 12.95 17.74 26.85
C GLY A 36 11.73 16.86 27.13
N ALA A 37 11.60 15.76 26.38
CA ALA A 37 11.18 14.43 26.88
C ALA A 37 11.16 13.41 25.73
N GLY A 38 11.91 12.31 25.89
CA GLY A 38 11.70 10.99 25.28
C GLY A 38 11.52 10.87 23.76
N THR A 39 12.54 10.42 23.04
CA THR A 39 12.35 9.71 21.77
C THR A 39 11.73 8.35 22.06
N ASP A 40 10.42 8.31 22.28
CA ASP A 40 9.68 7.06 22.21
C ASP A 40 9.74 6.59 20.75
N ASN A 41 10.61 5.62 20.49
CA ASN A 41 10.67 4.88 19.25
C ASN A 41 9.29 4.25 19.02
N VAL A 42 8.44 4.90 18.23
CA VAL A 42 7.16 4.33 17.77
C VAL A 42 7.52 3.15 16.86
N ARG A 43 7.67 1.98 17.47
CA ARG A 43 7.84 0.72 16.74
C ARG A 43 6.54 0.44 15.99
N GLY A 44 6.64 0.24 14.69
CA GLY A 44 5.51 -0.19 13.87
C GLY A 44 4.91 -1.51 14.35
N VAL A 45 3.60 -1.65 14.21
CA VAL A 45 2.90 -2.91 14.45
C VAL A 45 2.02 -3.15 13.23
N LEU A 46 1.93 -4.41 12.79
CA LEU A 46 0.99 -4.82 11.75
C LEU A 46 -0.41 -4.33 12.14
N HIS A 47 -1.07 -3.59 11.24
CA HIS A 47 -2.39 -3.06 11.54
C HIS A 47 -3.38 -4.20 11.80
N GLY A 48 -4.20 -4.06 12.85
CA GLY A 48 -5.09 -5.13 13.31
C GLY A 48 -6.11 -5.60 12.28
N GLU A 49 -6.34 -4.81 11.23
CA GLU A 49 -7.26 -5.10 10.12
C GLU A 49 -6.62 -5.89 8.97
N VAL A 50 -5.29 -6.05 8.92
CA VAL A 50 -4.62 -6.82 7.85
C VAL A 50 -5.12 -8.26 7.83
N ILE A 51 -5.18 -8.92 9.00
CA ILE A 51 -5.58 -10.32 9.11
C ILE A 51 -7.08 -10.52 8.83
N PRO A 52 -8.00 -9.73 9.41
CA PRO A 52 -9.42 -9.75 9.03
C PRO A 52 -9.68 -9.55 7.53
N LEU A 53 -9.02 -8.57 6.90
CA LEU A 53 -9.19 -8.30 5.47
C LEU A 53 -8.67 -9.47 4.61
N ALA A 54 -7.47 -9.97 4.91
CA ALA A 54 -6.91 -11.12 4.19
C ALA A 54 -7.79 -12.37 4.33
N ARG A 55 -8.34 -12.62 5.52
CA ARG A 55 -9.31 -13.71 5.75
C ARG A 55 -10.54 -13.55 4.86
N ALA A 56 -11.16 -12.36 4.86
CA ALA A 56 -12.35 -12.10 4.06
C ALA A 56 -12.09 -12.27 2.56
N PHE A 57 -10.94 -11.81 2.06
CA PHE A 57 -10.54 -12.04 0.66
C PHE A 57 -10.33 -13.52 0.34
N ASN A 58 -9.68 -14.27 1.23
CA ASN A 58 -9.49 -15.71 1.05
C ASN A 58 -10.83 -16.47 1.00
N GLU A 59 -11.74 -16.16 1.92
CA GLU A 59 -13.08 -16.75 1.97
C GLU A 59 -13.89 -16.44 0.70
N ALA A 60 -13.78 -15.22 0.18
CA ALA A 60 -14.39 -14.80 -1.08
C ALA A 60 -13.65 -15.31 -2.34
N ARG A 61 -12.54 -16.06 -2.18
CA ARG A 61 -11.67 -16.54 -3.27
C ARG A 61 -11.21 -15.40 -4.19
N VAL A 62 -10.81 -14.29 -3.58
CA VAL A 62 -10.21 -13.13 -4.23
C VAL A 62 -8.69 -13.29 -4.17
N LYS A 63 -8.03 -13.31 -5.32
CA LYS A 63 -6.57 -13.35 -5.37
C LYS A 63 -5.99 -11.97 -5.09
N THR A 64 -5.27 -11.84 -3.98
CA THR A 64 -4.64 -10.59 -3.55
C THR A 64 -3.15 -10.77 -3.28
N TRP A 65 -2.42 -9.64 -3.27
CA TRP A 65 -1.10 -9.51 -2.68
C TRP A 65 -1.11 -8.27 -1.78
N LEU A 66 -0.86 -8.45 -0.49
CA LEU A 66 -0.61 -7.34 0.43
C LEU A 66 0.69 -6.65 -0.01
N ILE A 67 0.65 -5.34 -0.18
CA ILE A 67 1.82 -4.52 -0.55
C ILE A 67 2.02 -3.37 0.43
N GLY A 68 2.94 -2.46 0.11
CA GLY A 68 3.17 -1.26 0.90
C GLY A 68 3.87 -1.57 2.22
N GLY A 69 3.70 -0.66 3.19
CA GLY A 69 4.40 -0.75 4.46
C GLY A 69 3.93 -1.91 5.34
N GLN A 70 2.64 -2.23 5.31
CA GLN A 70 2.07 -3.35 6.08
C GLN A 70 2.63 -4.70 5.65
N ALA A 71 2.90 -4.88 4.35
CA ALA A 71 3.57 -6.07 3.85
C ALA A 71 5.00 -6.19 4.38
N VAL A 72 5.71 -5.06 4.48
CA VAL A 72 7.07 -5.03 5.04
C VAL A 72 7.04 -5.35 6.53
N GLU A 73 6.08 -4.83 7.31
CA GLU A 73 5.88 -5.27 8.71
C GLU A 73 5.66 -6.78 8.81
N LEU A 74 4.78 -7.31 7.96
CA LEU A 74 4.46 -8.73 7.95
C LEU A 74 5.69 -9.60 7.65
N LEU A 75 6.51 -9.20 6.68
CA LEU A 75 7.74 -9.91 6.28
C LEU A 75 8.85 -9.77 7.32
N CYS A 76 9.00 -8.60 7.94
CA CYS A 76 10.05 -8.31 8.92
C CYS A 76 9.70 -8.75 10.35
N GLY A 77 8.47 -9.21 10.60
CA GLY A 77 8.00 -9.60 11.93
C GLY A 77 7.61 -8.42 12.84
N GLY A 78 7.38 -7.23 12.27
CA GLY A 78 6.96 -6.02 12.97
C GLY A 78 8.08 -5.00 13.23
N ALA A 79 7.75 -3.94 13.96
CA ALA A 79 8.63 -2.90 14.46
C ALA A 79 9.37 -2.08 13.38
N VAL A 80 8.77 -1.88 12.20
CA VAL A 80 9.37 -1.07 11.13
C VAL A 80 9.01 0.41 11.26
N ARG A 81 7.73 0.77 11.16
CA ARG A 81 7.23 2.16 11.31
C ARG A 81 5.70 2.21 11.45
N ALA A 82 5.14 3.37 11.78
CA ALA A 82 3.69 3.57 11.69
C ALA A 82 3.20 3.57 10.23
N HIS A 83 1.95 3.17 10.04
CA HIS A 83 1.26 3.12 8.75
C HIS A 83 -0.14 3.70 8.88
N ASP A 84 -0.54 4.45 7.86
CA ASP A 84 -1.83 5.14 7.72
C ASP A 84 -2.82 4.39 6.81
N ASP A 85 -2.34 3.37 6.10
CA ASP A 85 -3.10 2.64 5.09
C ASP A 85 -2.78 1.13 5.07
N ILE A 86 -3.62 0.40 4.33
CA ILE A 86 -3.39 -0.99 3.92
C ILE A 86 -3.54 -1.06 2.40
N ASP A 87 -2.48 -1.48 1.71
CA ASP A 87 -2.46 -1.56 0.25
C ASP A 87 -2.58 -3.02 -0.24
N PHE A 88 -3.46 -3.26 -1.20
CA PHE A 88 -3.56 -4.55 -1.89
C PHE A 88 -3.42 -4.39 -3.40
N LEU A 89 -2.59 -5.25 -4.01
CA LEU A 89 -2.80 -5.62 -5.41
C LEU A 89 -3.89 -6.69 -5.45
N VAL A 90 -4.79 -6.59 -6.42
CA VAL A 90 -5.87 -7.56 -6.63
C VAL A 90 -5.86 -8.03 -8.06
N ARG A 91 -5.99 -9.33 -8.29
CA ARG A 91 -6.15 -9.86 -9.66
C ARG A 91 -7.33 -9.17 -10.33
N ALA A 92 -7.13 -8.60 -11.53
CA ALA A 92 -8.13 -7.75 -12.17
C ALA A 92 -9.50 -8.42 -12.34
N GLY A 93 -9.53 -9.72 -12.65
CA GLY A 93 -10.78 -10.50 -12.74
C GLY A 93 -11.52 -10.68 -11.41
N ASP A 94 -10.87 -10.42 -10.28
CA ASP A 94 -11.45 -10.52 -8.94
C ASP A 94 -11.75 -9.15 -8.33
N ALA A 95 -11.37 -8.06 -8.98
CA ALA A 95 -11.40 -6.73 -8.40
C ALA A 95 -12.82 -6.32 -7.95
N GLY A 96 -13.85 -6.60 -8.77
CA GLY A 96 -15.24 -6.35 -8.38
C GLY A 96 -15.67 -7.12 -7.13
N ARG A 97 -15.23 -8.38 -6.97
CA ARG A 97 -15.48 -9.18 -5.77
C ARG A 97 -14.72 -8.63 -4.56
N ALA A 98 -13.50 -8.15 -4.74
CA ALA A 98 -12.74 -7.50 -3.67
C ALA A 98 -13.45 -6.24 -3.16
N LEU A 99 -13.98 -5.41 -4.07
CA LEU A 99 -14.73 -4.22 -3.69
C LEU A 99 -16.01 -4.58 -2.91
N GLN A 100 -16.73 -5.62 -3.34
CA GLN A 100 -17.90 -6.12 -2.60
C GLN A 100 -17.53 -6.57 -1.19
N VAL A 101 -16.43 -7.31 -1.02
CA VAL A 101 -15.93 -7.72 0.31
C VAL A 101 -15.67 -6.52 1.21
N LEU A 102 -15.04 -5.46 0.69
CA LEU A 102 -14.79 -4.24 1.47
C LEU A 102 -16.11 -3.55 1.87
N GLN A 103 -17.08 -3.49 0.97
CA GLN A 103 -18.41 -2.92 1.25
C GLN A 103 -19.18 -3.73 2.30
N ASP A 104 -19.15 -5.06 2.21
CA ASP A 104 -19.80 -5.96 3.17
C ASP A 104 -19.19 -5.84 4.57
N LEU A 105 -17.90 -5.50 4.65
CA LEU A 105 -17.20 -5.16 5.90
C LEU A 105 -17.46 -3.71 6.37
N GLY A 106 -18.33 -2.96 5.69
CA GLY A 106 -18.70 -1.60 6.06
C GLY A 106 -17.67 -0.53 5.69
N LEU A 107 -16.73 -0.83 4.79
CA LEU A 107 -15.89 0.20 4.19
C LEU A 107 -16.65 0.90 3.05
N THR A 108 -16.46 2.20 2.92
CA THR A 108 -17.08 3.01 1.85
C THR A 108 -16.02 3.48 0.87
N GLN A 109 -16.31 3.43 -0.42
CA GLN A 109 -15.43 4.00 -1.44
C GLN A 109 -15.35 5.52 -1.27
N VAL A 110 -14.13 6.06 -1.18
CA VAL A 110 -13.89 7.51 -1.01
C VAL A 110 -13.21 8.15 -2.21
N HIS A 111 -12.51 7.37 -3.04
CA HIS A 111 -11.81 7.90 -4.21
C HIS A 111 -11.50 6.79 -5.25
N GLY A 112 -11.23 7.20 -6.48
CA GLY A 112 -10.75 6.31 -7.55
C GLY A 112 -11.83 5.44 -8.18
N SER A 113 -11.43 4.57 -9.10
CA SER A 113 -12.30 3.58 -9.75
C SER A 113 -11.45 2.43 -10.33
N LEU A 114 -12.06 1.27 -10.59
CA LEU A 114 -11.34 0.13 -11.16
C LEU A 114 -10.78 0.47 -12.55
N GLU A 115 -11.51 1.29 -13.32
CA GLU A 115 -11.10 1.79 -14.63
C GLU A 115 -9.89 2.72 -14.53
N ALA A 116 -9.85 3.57 -13.50
CA ALA A 116 -8.70 4.42 -13.20
C ALA A 116 -7.49 3.61 -12.70
N GLY A 117 -7.70 2.35 -12.28
CA GLY A 117 -6.64 1.44 -11.86
C GLY A 117 -6.17 1.60 -10.43
N ASN A 118 -6.90 2.36 -9.62
CA ASN A 118 -6.72 2.45 -8.17
C ASN A 118 -8.07 2.89 -7.55
N VAL A 119 -8.47 2.23 -6.46
CA VAL A 119 -9.68 2.56 -5.70
C VAL A 119 -9.36 2.60 -4.20
N PHE A 120 -9.88 3.62 -3.52
CA PHE A 120 -9.69 3.83 -2.10
C PHE A 120 -10.99 3.62 -1.33
N TYR A 121 -10.89 2.85 -0.24
CA TYR A 121 -11.97 2.55 0.68
C TYR A 121 -11.62 3.02 2.09
N ARG A 122 -12.61 3.49 2.86
CA ARG A 122 -12.40 4.01 4.21
C ARG A 122 -13.41 3.46 5.20
N ARG A 123 -12.96 3.22 6.44
CA ARG A 123 -13.81 3.00 7.62
C ARG A 123 -13.15 3.60 8.85
N ALA A 124 -13.76 4.64 9.43
CA ALA A 124 -13.13 5.48 10.45
C ALA A 124 -11.76 5.99 9.97
N ASP A 125 -10.67 5.66 10.67
CA ASP A 125 -9.31 6.07 10.34
C ASP A 125 -8.57 5.08 9.42
N LEU A 126 -9.16 3.91 9.12
CA LEU A 126 -8.58 2.94 8.20
C LEU A 126 -8.79 3.40 6.75
N LEU A 127 -7.71 3.50 5.98
CA LEU A 127 -7.71 3.60 4.53
C LEU A 127 -7.22 2.29 3.88
N VAL A 128 -7.92 1.82 2.85
CA VAL A 128 -7.53 0.66 2.05
C VAL A 128 -7.38 1.07 0.59
N ASP A 129 -6.19 0.88 0.01
CA ASP A 129 -5.88 1.10 -1.41
C ASP A 129 -5.96 -0.25 -2.15
N VAL A 130 -6.76 -0.30 -3.22
CA VAL A 130 -6.92 -1.48 -4.08
C VAL A 130 -6.47 -1.16 -5.50
N VAL A 131 -5.41 -1.82 -5.95
CA VAL A 131 -4.86 -1.69 -7.29
C VAL A 131 -5.10 -2.97 -8.10
N PRO A 132 -5.88 -2.94 -9.19
CA PRO A 132 -6.08 -4.10 -10.04
C PRO A 132 -4.84 -4.40 -10.88
N VAL A 133 -4.47 -5.68 -10.96
CA VAL A 133 -3.31 -6.16 -11.72
C VAL A 133 -3.64 -7.37 -12.59
N LEU A 134 -2.99 -7.46 -13.74
CA LEU A 134 -3.03 -8.60 -14.66
C LEU A 134 -1.73 -9.39 -14.48
N GLU A 135 -1.80 -10.72 -14.43
CA GLU A 135 -0.66 -11.55 -14.02
C GLU A 135 0.34 -11.88 -15.15
N GLN A 136 -0.12 -11.94 -16.40
CA GLN A 136 0.69 -12.43 -17.52
C GLN A 136 0.59 -11.51 -18.75
N PRO A 137 1.65 -10.73 -19.07
CA PRO A 137 2.70 -10.33 -18.13
C PRO A 137 2.13 -9.45 -16.98
N PRO A 138 2.84 -9.35 -15.84
CA PRO A 138 2.48 -8.46 -14.75
C PRO A 138 2.29 -7.02 -15.22
N ARG A 139 1.10 -6.45 -15.01
CA ARG A 139 0.82 -5.04 -15.30
C ARG A 139 -0.32 -4.52 -14.43
N CYS A 140 -0.23 -3.28 -14.00
CA CYS A 140 -1.37 -2.56 -13.44
C CYS A 140 -2.36 -2.20 -14.57
N VAL A 141 -3.56 -1.79 -14.18
CA VAL A 141 -4.58 -1.28 -15.12
C VAL A 141 -4.74 0.24 -15.00
N GLY A 142 -5.52 0.84 -15.91
CA GLY A 142 -5.88 2.26 -15.85
C GLY A 142 -4.68 3.20 -15.92
N ASP A 143 -4.70 4.23 -15.08
CA ASP A 143 -3.67 5.27 -15.02
C ASP A 143 -2.29 4.74 -14.61
N LEU A 144 -2.26 3.58 -13.94
CA LEU A 144 -1.04 2.90 -13.50
C LEU A 144 -0.49 1.91 -14.53
N ALA A 145 -1.15 1.71 -15.67
CA ALA A 145 -0.74 0.74 -16.69
C ALA A 145 0.64 1.03 -17.31
N GLY A 146 1.18 2.25 -17.14
CA GLY A 146 2.53 2.61 -17.57
C GLY A 146 3.66 2.17 -16.64
N LEU A 147 3.36 1.55 -15.49
CA LEU A 147 4.38 0.97 -14.61
C LEU A 147 5.04 -0.24 -15.30
N THR A 148 6.36 -0.21 -15.44
CA THR A 148 7.13 -1.36 -15.91
C THR A 148 7.42 -2.29 -14.75
N LEU A 149 6.60 -3.34 -14.59
CA LEU A 149 6.74 -4.34 -13.54
C LEU A 149 7.71 -5.47 -13.97
N PRO A 150 8.57 -5.99 -13.08
CA PRO A 150 9.37 -7.18 -13.35
C PRO A 150 8.53 -8.40 -13.72
N THR A 151 9.08 -9.35 -14.49
CA THR A 151 8.37 -10.58 -14.87
C THR A 151 7.94 -11.41 -13.66
N ALA A 152 8.77 -11.45 -12.62
CA ALA A 152 8.49 -12.19 -11.37
C ALA A 152 7.70 -11.35 -10.34
N PHE A 153 7.14 -10.20 -10.74
CA PHE A 153 6.56 -9.24 -9.80
C PHE A 153 5.45 -9.81 -8.93
N LEU A 154 4.58 -10.65 -9.52
CA LEU A 154 3.44 -11.25 -8.83
C LEU A 154 3.71 -12.68 -8.36
N THR A 155 4.99 -13.06 -8.15
CA THR A 155 5.33 -14.34 -7.52
C THR A 155 4.75 -14.40 -6.11
N ASP A 156 3.91 -15.40 -5.88
CA ASP A 156 3.27 -15.62 -4.59
C ASP A 156 4.27 -15.85 -3.47
N THR A 157 4.14 -15.07 -2.40
CA THR A 157 4.89 -15.23 -1.15
C THR A 157 3.88 -15.32 -0.01
N PRO A 158 3.37 -16.53 0.31
CA PRO A 158 2.41 -16.69 1.40
C PRO A 158 3.12 -16.58 2.76
N VAL A 159 2.60 -15.72 3.63
CA VAL A 159 3.00 -15.63 5.04
C VAL A 159 1.81 -16.03 5.90
N VAL A 160 2.00 -17.03 6.77
CA VAL A 160 0.93 -17.47 7.69
C VAL A 160 1.01 -16.68 8.99
N ARG A 161 -0.08 -15.99 9.33
CA ARG A 161 -0.24 -15.25 10.59
C ARG A 161 -1.61 -15.53 11.17
N ASP A 162 -1.66 -15.91 12.45
CA ASP A 162 -2.90 -16.23 13.17
C ASP A 162 -3.80 -17.25 12.43
N GLY A 163 -3.16 -18.23 11.79
CA GLY A 163 -3.82 -19.26 10.98
C GLY A 163 -4.37 -18.78 9.63
N VAL A 164 -4.15 -17.53 9.26
CA VAL A 164 -4.53 -16.95 7.96
C VAL A 164 -3.31 -16.87 7.06
N SER A 165 -3.41 -17.40 5.84
CA SER A 165 -2.41 -17.17 4.80
C SER A 165 -2.63 -15.78 4.20
N VAL A 166 -1.64 -14.92 4.31
CA VAL A 166 -1.60 -13.60 3.68
C VAL A 166 -0.59 -13.67 2.55
N ASN A 167 -1.07 -13.59 1.31
CA ASN A 167 -0.18 -13.54 0.16
C ASN A 167 0.42 -12.14 0.03
N THR A 168 1.71 -12.03 -0.21
CA THR A 168 2.43 -10.78 -0.47
C THR A 168 3.42 -10.97 -1.62
N LEU A 169 4.09 -9.90 -2.03
CA LEU A 169 5.22 -10.00 -2.96
C LEU A 169 6.45 -10.55 -2.25
N THR A 170 7.42 -11.06 -3.03
CA THR A 170 8.72 -11.38 -2.46
C THR A 170 9.39 -10.10 -1.92
N PRO A 171 10.32 -10.20 -0.96
CA PRO A 171 11.09 -9.06 -0.48
C PRO A 171 11.74 -8.23 -1.61
N ASP A 172 12.35 -8.89 -2.60
CA ASP A 172 12.96 -8.23 -3.76
C ASP A 172 11.94 -7.44 -4.58
N MET A 173 10.72 -7.97 -4.72
CA MET A 173 9.67 -7.29 -5.47
C MET A 173 9.07 -6.11 -4.70
N HIS A 174 9.04 -6.14 -3.36
CA HIS A 174 8.76 -4.94 -2.56
C HIS A 174 9.83 -3.87 -2.75
N ALA A 175 11.10 -4.26 -2.76
CA ALA A 175 12.20 -3.33 -3.02
C ALA A 175 12.11 -2.72 -4.43
N ALA A 176 11.89 -3.57 -5.44
CA ALA A 176 11.72 -3.14 -6.83
C ALA A 176 10.53 -2.18 -7.00
N LEU A 177 9.39 -2.43 -6.33
CA LEU A 177 8.21 -1.58 -6.40
C LEU A 177 8.50 -0.13 -6.01
N LYS A 178 9.36 0.09 -5.00
CA LYS A 178 9.75 1.45 -4.58
C LYS A 178 10.42 2.22 -5.71
N GLY A 179 11.36 1.55 -6.39
CA GLY A 179 12.07 2.11 -7.54
C GLY A 179 11.16 2.34 -8.75
N VAL A 180 10.31 1.36 -9.08
CA VAL A 180 9.37 1.46 -10.21
C VAL A 180 8.38 2.61 -10.02
N VAL A 181 7.83 2.77 -8.82
CA VAL A 181 6.89 3.86 -8.50
C VAL A 181 7.59 5.22 -8.53
N SER A 182 8.78 5.33 -7.94
CA SER A 182 9.61 6.55 -7.98
C SER A 182 9.91 6.97 -9.43
N ALA A 183 10.36 6.02 -10.26
CA ALA A 183 10.65 6.27 -11.68
C ALA A 183 9.41 6.68 -12.47
N PHE A 184 8.27 6.01 -12.25
CA PHE A 184 7.01 6.31 -12.93
C PHE A 184 6.51 7.73 -12.66
N TYR A 185 6.61 8.18 -11.40
CA TYR A 185 6.21 9.55 -11.04
C TYR A 185 7.28 10.60 -11.34
N GLY A 186 8.49 10.19 -11.75
CA GLY A 186 9.62 11.11 -11.93
C GLY A 186 10.00 11.83 -10.64
N ALA A 187 9.81 11.18 -9.49
CA ALA A 187 10.01 11.74 -8.17
C ALA A 187 11.01 10.89 -7.37
N PRO A 188 11.81 11.48 -6.47
CA PRO A 188 12.69 10.72 -5.60
C PRO A 188 11.89 9.77 -4.69
N MET A 189 12.52 8.68 -4.24
CA MET A 189 11.94 7.80 -3.22
C MET A 189 11.64 8.60 -1.95
N ARG A 190 10.50 8.31 -1.32
CA ARG A 190 10.09 8.99 -0.08
C ARG A 190 10.89 8.43 1.09
N GLU A 191 11.01 9.20 2.16
CA GLU A 191 11.66 8.76 3.40
C GLU A 191 11.09 7.43 3.92
N LYS A 192 9.75 7.26 3.89
CA LYS A 192 9.11 6.00 4.29
C LYS A 192 9.51 4.81 3.41
N ASP A 193 9.79 5.04 2.12
CA ASP A 193 10.28 3.99 1.23
C ASP A 193 11.73 3.59 1.56
N LEU A 194 12.57 4.56 1.96
CA LEU A 194 13.94 4.29 2.41
C LEU A 194 13.97 3.50 3.73
N VAL A 195 13.06 3.80 4.67
CA VAL A 195 12.89 3.05 5.91
C VAL A 195 12.49 1.60 5.63
N ASP A 196 11.52 1.39 4.73
CA ASP A 196 11.09 0.05 4.31
C ASP A 196 12.26 -0.75 3.71
N LEU A 197 13.03 -0.14 2.80
CA LEU A 197 14.22 -0.76 2.20
C LEU A 197 15.29 -1.13 3.23
N ALA A 198 15.53 -0.25 4.21
CA ALA A 198 16.47 -0.54 5.29
C ALA A 198 15.99 -1.69 6.17
N ALA A 199 14.67 -1.79 6.42
CA ALA A 199 14.09 -2.89 7.19
C ALA A 199 14.22 -4.23 6.48
N LEU A 200 13.90 -4.29 5.18
CA LEU A 200 14.08 -5.50 4.38
C LEU A 200 15.52 -6.02 4.44
N ARG A 201 16.51 -5.13 4.27
CA ARG A 201 17.94 -5.47 4.40
C ARG A 201 18.31 -6.01 5.78
N ARG A 202 17.84 -5.36 6.86
CA ARG A 202 18.12 -5.83 8.24
C ARG A 202 17.56 -7.23 8.50
N CYS A 203 16.48 -7.60 7.83
CA CYS A 203 15.88 -8.92 7.94
C CYS A 203 16.55 -9.99 7.05
N GLY A 204 17.66 -9.65 6.40
CA GLY A 204 18.43 -10.56 5.55
C GLY A 204 17.89 -10.68 4.12
N PHE A 205 17.08 -9.71 3.68
CA PHE A 205 16.63 -9.62 2.30
C PHE A 205 17.50 -8.61 1.54
N ASP A 206 18.47 -9.12 0.80
CA ASP A 206 19.28 -8.34 -0.12
C ASP A 206 18.59 -8.34 -1.48
N GLY A 207 17.84 -7.26 -1.77
CA GLY A 207 17.16 -7.05 -3.06
C GLY A 207 18.09 -6.75 -4.22
#